data_AF-A0A8T1RGB4-F1
#
_entry.id   AF-A0A8T1RGB4-F1
#
_cell.length_a   1.000
_cell.length_b   1.000
_cell.length_c   1.000
_cell.angle_alpha   90.00
_cell.angle_beta   90.00
_cell.angle_gamma   90.00
#
_symmetry.space_group_name_H-M   'P 1'
#
loop_
_entity.id
_entity.type
_entity.pdbx_description
1 polymer ?
#
loop_
_entity_poly.entity_id
_entity_poly.type
_entity_poly.pdbx_seq_one_letter_code
_entity_poly.pdbx_strand_id
1 'polypeptide(L)'
;MSSSRFLFRNGTVLHSSDAAAPITTFLESHPGAYTTTRTHHTASCLLFWERHVNRLADSIRILSNSAPKLLFQSNNHRLSLPVTSPMWESAVRALVDDSMNEALPIAMNERRGGEELSVTVLVCGSSGRFNGFEYVDEELMREALDVYVSVGCYVPRAFDVRGNGARLAVVGQGRDVANAKYSDWVRLRKPLEKLRPPSVTELLLSNDGDHILEGCVTNFFVVCRKDNDEAKGTCLHDQNNTCAFEVQTAPIQDGVLPGIIRQIVMDLFISHSEFMSAKICPRSMFPSLQQEKFFEAFSNVHRSC
;
A
#
# COMPACT_ATOMS: atom_id res chain seq x y z
N MET A 1 -8.77 -4.62 -26.37
CA MET A 1 -9.79 -5.53 -25.82
C MET A 1 -10.21 -4.97 -24.46
N SER A 2 -11.51 -4.73 -24.27
CA SER A 2 -12.03 -4.12 -23.03
C SER A 2 -11.89 -5.12 -21.88
N SER A 3 -11.02 -4.86 -20.90
CA SER A 3 -11.05 -5.62 -19.65
C SER A 3 -12.28 -5.17 -18.87
N SER A 4 -13.18 -6.10 -18.54
CA SER A 4 -14.33 -5.80 -17.69
C SER A 4 -13.84 -5.18 -16.38
N ARG A 5 -14.33 -3.97 -16.09
CA ARG A 5 -14.06 -3.24 -14.84
C ARG A 5 -15.39 -2.86 -14.23
N PHE A 6 -15.54 -3.16 -12.96
CA PHE A 6 -16.71 -2.82 -12.18
C PHE A 6 -16.31 -1.83 -11.10
N LEU A 7 -17.16 -0.82 -10.90
CA LEU A 7 -17.07 0.08 -9.78
C LEU A 7 -18.36 -0.03 -8.99
N PHE A 8 -18.24 -0.24 -7.68
CA PHE A 8 -19.36 -0.31 -6.75
C PHE A 8 -19.25 0.84 -5.76
N ARG A 9 -20.40 1.31 -5.26
CA ARG A 9 -20.50 2.20 -4.10
C ARG A 9 -21.48 1.59 -3.12
N ASN A 10 -21.02 1.34 -1.88
CA ASN A 10 -21.81 0.74 -0.81
C ASN A 10 -22.57 -0.52 -1.29
N GLY A 11 -21.87 -1.41 -2.01
CA GLY A 11 -22.43 -2.63 -2.59
C GLY A 11 -23.23 -2.46 -3.89
N THR A 12 -23.58 -1.24 -4.30
CA THR A 12 -24.36 -1.00 -5.53
C THR A 12 -23.46 -0.72 -6.73
N VAL A 13 -23.70 -1.38 -7.87
CA VAL A 13 -22.96 -1.14 -9.13
C VAL A 13 -23.14 0.31 -9.59
N LEU A 14 -22.05 1.01 -9.88
CA LEU A 14 -22.06 2.30 -10.54
C LEU A 14 -21.91 2.10 -12.06
N HIS A 15 -22.89 2.58 -12.81
CA HIS A 15 -22.89 2.57 -14.28
C HIS A 15 -22.36 3.90 -14.87
N SER A 16 -21.63 4.71 -14.09
CA SER A 16 -21.15 6.03 -14.51
C SER A 16 -19.91 5.95 -15.42
N SER A 17 -19.55 7.08 -16.04
CA SER A 17 -18.28 7.24 -16.77
C SER A 17 -17.04 6.88 -15.93
N ASP A 18 -17.13 6.97 -14.61
CA ASP A 18 -16.03 6.63 -13.70
C ASP A 18 -15.74 5.12 -13.69
N ALA A 19 -16.74 4.28 -13.94
CA ALA A 19 -16.56 2.83 -14.06
C ALA A 19 -15.68 2.47 -15.29
N ALA A 20 -15.69 3.30 -16.32
CA ALA A 20 -14.86 3.12 -17.53
C ALA A 20 -13.43 3.69 -17.37
N ALA A 21 -13.22 4.62 -16.44
CA ALA A 21 -11.92 5.28 -16.24
C ALA A 21 -10.89 4.34 -15.57
N PRO A 22 -9.58 4.56 -15.81
CA PRO A 22 -8.53 3.92 -15.02
C PRO A 22 -8.70 4.14 -13.51
N ILE A 23 -8.34 3.14 -12.71
CA ILE A 23 -8.40 3.24 -11.24
C ILE A 23 -7.56 4.41 -10.69
N THR A 24 -6.47 4.77 -11.38
CA THR A 24 -5.65 5.93 -11.04
C THR A 24 -6.45 7.23 -11.15
N THR A 25 -7.20 7.41 -12.24
CA THR A 25 -8.08 8.56 -12.44
C THR A 25 -9.18 8.64 -11.36
N PHE A 26 -9.74 7.49 -10.99
CA PHE A 26 -10.73 7.42 -9.90
C PHE A 26 -10.12 7.85 -8.56
N LEU A 27 -8.97 7.29 -8.18
CA LEU A 27 -8.29 7.65 -6.93
C LEU A 27 -7.83 9.12 -6.91
N GLU A 28 -7.48 9.70 -8.05
CA GLU A 28 -7.07 11.12 -8.13
C GLU A 28 -8.21 12.09 -7.85
N SER A 29 -9.44 11.70 -8.20
CA SER A 29 -10.65 12.51 -8.10
C SER A 29 -11.42 12.29 -6.80
N HIS A 30 -11.15 11.20 -6.08
CA HIS A 30 -11.86 10.82 -4.87
C HIS A 30 -10.90 10.76 -3.66
N PRO A 31 -10.93 11.75 -2.75
CA PRO A 31 -10.11 11.74 -1.55
C PRO A 31 -10.57 10.61 -0.61
N GLY A 32 -9.63 9.94 0.05
CA GLY A 32 -9.94 8.85 0.96
C GLY A 32 -8.75 7.95 1.26
N ALA A 33 -8.97 6.97 2.13
CA ALA A 33 -8.00 5.91 2.38
C ALA A 33 -8.29 4.72 1.46
N TYR A 34 -7.26 4.05 0.94
CA TYR A 34 -7.49 2.91 0.05
C TYR A 34 -6.53 1.74 0.29
N THR A 35 -6.98 0.57 -0.12
CA THR A 35 -6.19 -0.66 -0.19
C THR A 35 -6.38 -1.31 -1.54
N THR A 36 -5.33 -1.96 -2.04
CA THR A 36 -5.38 -2.70 -3.29
C THR A 36 -4.79 -4.07 -3.05
N THR A 37 -5.53 -5.10 -3.40
CA THR A 37 -5.06 -6.49 -3.43
C THR A 37 -5.44 -7.14 -4.76
N ARG A 38 -5.11 -8.42 -4.90
CA ARG A 38 -5.52 -9.25 -6.01
C ARG A 38 -5.99 -10.60 -5.50
N THR A 39 -6.73 -11.29 -6.34
CA THR A 39 -6.97 -12.70 -6.10
C THR A 39 -5.76 -13.54 -6.48
N HIS A 40 -5.77 -14.77 -5.96
CA HIS A 40 -4.80 -15.81 -6.25
C HIS A 40 -5.52 -17.16 -6.38
N HIS A 41 -4.81 -18.16 -6.92
CA HIS A 41 -5.30 -19.52 -7.09
C HIS A 41 -6.58 -19.58 -7.94
N THR A 42 -6.53 -18.96 -9.13
CA THR A 42 -7.66 -18.91 -10.07
C THR A 42 -8.87 -18.19 -9.50
N ALA A 43 -8.60 -17.06 -8.83
CA ALA A 43 -9.56 -16.21 -8.15
C ALA A 43 -10.31 -16.84 -6.96
N SER A 44 -9.77 -17.89 -6.34
CA SER A 44 -10.41 -18.55 -5.20
C SER A 44 -10.17 -17.85 -3.86
N CYS A 45 -9.13 -17.02 -3.75
CA CYS A 45 -8.81 -16.30 -2.52
C CYS A 45 -8.28 -14.90 -2.80
N LEU A 46 -8.61 -13.95 -1.93
CA LEU A 46 -7.99 -12.62 -1.91
C LEU A 46 -6.67 -12.67 -1.14
N LEU A 47 -5.60 -12.17 -1.74
CA LEU A 47 -4.27 -12.25 -1.18
C LEU A 47 -4.14 -11.33 0.06
N PHE A 48 -3.88 -11.93 1.22
CA PHE A 48 -3.70 -11.25 2.52
C PHE A 48 -4.85 -10.30 2.91
N TRP A 49 -6.10 -10.64 2.58
CA TRP A 49 -7.26 -9.75 2.71
C TRP A 49 -7.39 -9.11 4.10
N GLU A 50 -7.34 -9.90 5.17
CA GLU A 50 -7.47 -9.39 6.54
C GLU A 50 -6.42 -8.31 6.86
N ARG A 51 -5.17 -8.53 6.47
CA ARG A 51 -4.10 -7.53 6.67
C ARG A 51 -4.37 -6.26 5.86
N HIS A 52 -4.93 -6.40 4.66
CA HIS A 52 -5.32 -5.27 3.81
C HIS A 52 -6.45 -4.43 4.40
N VAL A 53 -7.46 -5.07 5.01
CA VAL A 53 -8.60 -4.39 5.67
C VAL A 53 -8.17 -3.72 6.97
N ASN A 54 -7.33 -4.38 7.79
CA ASN A 54 -6.82 -3.78 9.03
C ASN A 54 -6.00 -2.52 8.74
N ARG A 55 -5.09 -2.59 7.76
CA ARG A 55 -4.31 -1.41 7.34
C ARG A 55 -5.18 -0.31 6.74
N LEU A 56 -6.29 -0.66 6.09
CA LEU A 56 -7.27 0.32 5.61
C LEU A 56 -7.94 1.03 6.79
N ALA A 57 -8.42 0.28 7.79
CA ALA A 57 -8.99 0.85 9.02
C ALA A 57 -8.02 1.77 9.75
N ASP A 58 -6.74 1.36 9.86
CA ASP A 58 -5.66 2.19 10.40
C ASP A 58 -5.42 3.45 9.58
N SER A 59 -5.40 3.33 8.25
CA SER A 59 -5.21 4.49 7.38
C SER A 59 -6.34 5.50 7.60
N ILE A 60 -7.60 5.06 7.66
CA ILE A 60 -8.72 5.96 7.92
C ILE A 60 -8.61 6.60 9.31
N ARG A 61 -8.30 5.82 10.35
CA ARG A 61 -8.08 6.33 11.73
C ARG A 61 -6.99 7.40 11.77
N ILE A 62 -5.84 7.13 11.14
CA ILE A 62 -4.72 8.08 11.08
C ILE A 62 -5.14 9.36 10.36
N LEU A 63 -5.81 9.26 9.21
CA LEU A 63 -6.26 10.44 8.46
C LEU A 63 -7.30 11.23 9.25
N SER A 64 -8.29 10.58 9.85
CA SER A 64 -9.30 11.23 10.69
C SER A 64 -8.69 12.02 11.85
N ASN A 65 -7.59 11.53 12.43
CA ASN A 65 -6.95 12.17 13.58
C ASN A 65 -5.89 13.22 13.19
N SER A 66 -5.13 13.01 12.10
CA SER A 66 -3.97 13.83 11.75
C SER A 66 -4.15 14.72 10.51
N ALA A 67 -5.00 14.31 9.56
CA ALA A 67 -5.23 15.05 8.32
C ALA A 67 -6.65 14.79 7.75
N PRO A 68 -7.73 15.23 8.43
CA PRO A 68 -9.10 14.89 8.03
C PRO A 68 -9.45 15.32 6.60
N LYS A 69 -8.84 16.41 6.12
CA LYS A 69 -8.98 16.91 4.74
C LYS A 69 -8.59 15.90 3.65
N LEU A 70 -7.77 14.89 3.98
CA LEU A 70 -7.37 13.83 3.05
C LEU A 70 -8.38 12.68 3.00
N LEU A 71 -9.31 12.62 3.95
CA LEU A 71 -10.38 11.63 4.03
C LEU A 71 -11.73 12.20 3.57
N PHE A 72 -12.00 13.46 3.88
CA PHE A 72 -13.25 14.15 3.55
C PHE A 72 -13.04 15.11 2.39
N GLN A 73 -13.93 15.06 1.40
CA GLN A 73 -13.89 15.95 0.22
C GLN A 73 -14.22 17.42 0.54
N SER A 74 -14.68 17.72 1.77
CA SER A 74 -15.17 19.06 2.13
C SER A 74 -14.10 19.93 2.82
N ASN A 75 -14.14 21.23 2.52
CA ASN A 75 -13.37 22.28 3.21
C ASN A 75 -13.87 22.55 4.64
N ASN A 76 -14.82 21.78 5.18
CA ASN A 76 -15.30 21.98 6.53
C ASN A 76 -14.26 21.42 7.51
N HIS A 77 -13.43 22.32 8.05
CA HIS A 77 -12.45 22.05 9.11
C HIS A 77 -13.03 21.45 10.41
N ARG A 78 -14.36 21.32 10.50
CA ARG A 78 -15.10 20.75 11.64
C ARG A 78 -15.32 19.24 11.54
N LEU A 79 -14.86 18.60 10.46
CA LEU A 79 -15.01 17.16 10.25
C LEU A 79 -13.84 16.38 10.87
N SER A 80 -13.63 16.52 12.17
CA SER A 80 -12.79 15.57 12.91
C SER A 80 -13.71 14.49 13.48
N LEU A 81 -13.50 13.25 13.04
CA LEU A 81 -13.90 12.08 13.79
C LEU A 81 -12.75 11.79 14.77
N PRO A 82 -12.80 12.18 16.06
CA PRO A 82 -11.83 11.67 17.01
C PRO A 82 -12.07 10.16 17.16
N VAL A 83 -11.35 9.38 16.36
CA VAL A 83 -11.45 7.93 16.38
C VAL A 83 -10.56 7.42 17.50
N THR A 84 -11.14 7.29 18.69
CA THR A 84 -10.50 6.67 19.87
C THR A 84 -11.12 5.32 20.23
N SER A 85 -12.27 4.98 19.63
CA SER A 85 -13.01 3.76 19.96
C SER A 85 -12.38 2.51 19.31
N PRO A 86 -12.12 1.43 20.06
CA PRO A 86 -11.68 0.15 19.51
C PRO A 86 -12.72 -0.50 18.59
N MET A 87 -13.99 -0.07 18.64
CA MET A 87 -15.05 -0.54 17.73
C MET A 87 -14.82 -0.11 16.28
N TRP A 88 -13.97 0.89 16.05
CA TRP A 88 -13.71 1.46 14.73
C TRP A 88 -13.25 0.42 13.70
N GLU A 89 -12.32 -0.45 14.08
CA GLU A 89 -11.79 -1.46 13.15
C GLU A 89 -12.88 -2.43 12.70
N SER A 90 -13.71 -2.89 13.64
CA SER A 90 -14.86 -3.75 13.37
C SER A 90 -15.88 -3.07 12.46
N ALA A 91 -16.17 -1.79 12.70
CA ALA A 91 -17.13 -1.03 11.89
C ALA A 91 -16.66 -0.84 10.44
N VAL A 92 -15.40 -0.43 10.24
CA VAL A 92 -14.81 -0.32 8.90
C VAL A 92 -14.78 -1.67 8.21
N ARG A 93 -14.40 -2.74 8.92
CA ARG A 93 -14.39 -4.09 8.39
C ARG A 93 -15.78 -4.52 7.92
N ALA A 94 -16.81 -4.35 8.76
CA ALA A 94 -18.18 -4.68 8.40
C ALA A 94 -18.64 -3.93 7.14
N LEU A 95 -18.39 -2.62 7.05
CA LEU A 95 -18.72 -1.81 5.87
C LEU A 95 -18.05 -2.29 4.58
N VAL A 96 -16.77 -2.65 4.69
CA VAL A 96 -15.98 -3.15 3.56
C VAL A 96 -16.45 -4.54 3.15
N ASP A 97 -16.67 -5.44 4.12
CA ASP A 97 -17.13 -6.81 3.87
C ASP A 97 -18.53 -6.81 3.25
N ASP A 98 -19.47 -5.99 3.75
CA ASP A 98 -20.80 -5.81 3.15
C ASP A 98 -20.69 -5.40 1.68
N SER A 99 -19.84 -4.43 1.36
CA SER A 99 -19.63 -3.97 -0.02
C SER A 99 -18.96 -5.02 -0.91
N MET A 100 -18.02 -5.79 -0.34
CA MET A 100 -17.30 -6.86 -1.05
C MET A 100 -18.17 -8.08 -1.32
N ASN A 101 -19.09 -8.43 -0.41
CA ASN A 101 -20.04 -9.52 -0.56
C ASN A 101 -20.97 -9.31 -1.75
N GLU A 102 -21.32 -8.05 -2.04
CA GLU A 102 -22.08 -7.70 -3.24
C GLU A 102 -21.19 -7.63 -4.50
N ALA A 103 -19.99 -7.04 -4.38
CA ALA A 103 -19.12 -6.78 -5.53
C ALA A 103 -18.47 -8.03 -6.14
N LEU A 104 -17.98 -8.95 -5.30
CA LEU A 104 -17.21 -10.11 -5.74
C LEU A 104 -18.02 -11.09 -6.60
N PRO A 105 -19.25 -11.51 -6.25
CA PRO A 105 -20.00 -12.46 -7.06
C PRO A 105 -20.22 -11.97 -8.49
N ILE A 106 -20.53 -10.68 -8.66
CA ILE A 106 -20.74 -10.05 -9.96
C ILE A 106 -19.44 -10.07 -10.79
N ALA A 107 -18.33 -9.63 -10.20
CA ALA A 107 -17.04 -9.63 -10.89
C ALA A 107 -16.54 -11.05 -11.24
N MET A 108 -16.85 -12.04 -10.40
CA MET A 108 -16.48 -13.44 -10.62
C MET A 108 -17.26 -14.08 -11.77
N ASN A 109 -18.53 -13.70 -11.95
CA ASN A 109 -19.37 -14.21 -13.05
C ASN A 109 -18.88 -13.73 -14.43
N GLU A 110 -18.28 -12.54 -14.49
CA GLU A 110 -17.82 -11.89 -15.72
C GLU A 110 -16.35 -12.19 -16.05
N ARG A 111 -15.65 -12.87 -15.13
CA ARG A 111 -14.23 -13.24 -15.26
C ARG A 111 -14.05 -14.38 -16.25
N ARG A 112 -13.02 -14.28 -17.10
CA ARG A 112 -12.61 -15.41 -17.96
C ARG A 112 -11.82 -16.45 -17.15
N GLY A 113 -11.99 -17.73 -17.50
CA GLY A 113 -11.24 -18.82 -16.86
C GLY A 113 -9.72 -18.59 -16.94
N GLY A 114 -9.05 -18.66 -15.79
CA GLY A 114 -7.59 -18.49 -15.68
C GLY A 114 -7.10 -17.05 -15.42
N GLU A 115 -7.97 -16.04 -15.48
CA GLU A 115 -7.61 -14.67 -15.08
C GLU A 115 -7.68 -14.52 -13.55
N GLU A 116 -6.89 -13.64 -12.96
CA GLU A 116 -7.09 -13.19 -11.58
C GLU A 116 -7.87 -11.87 -11.58
N LEU A 117 -8.30 -11.40 -10.42
CA LEU A 117 -8.93 -10.09 -10.24
C LEU A 117 -8.00 -9.18 -9.45
N SER A 118 -7.89 -7.91 -9.85
CA SER A 118 -7.40 -6.83 -9.01
C SER A 118 -8.58 -6.18 -8.30
N VAL A 119 -8.47 -5.99 -6.98
CA VAL A 119 -9.49 -5.35 -6.16
C VAL A 119 -8.88 -4.14 -5.47
N THR A 120 -9.45 -2.97 -5.70
CA THR A 120 -9.13 -1.74 -4.97
C THR A 120 -10.36 -1.32 -4.17
N VAL A 121 -10.21 -1.16 -2.86
CA VAL A 121 -11.24 -0.60 -1.98
C VAL A 121 -10.78 0.78 -1.52
N LEU A 122 -11.62 1.78 -1.76
CA LEU A 122 -11.46 3.16 -1.30
C LEU A 122 -12.56 3.45 -0.29
N VAL A 123 -12.21 4.06 0.84
CA VAL A 123 -13.16 4.55 1.83
C VAL A 123 -12.97 6.06 1.97
N CYS A 124 -14.06 6.80 1.80
CA CYS A 124 -14.06 8.26 1.84
C CYS A 124 -15.21 8.78 2.69
N GLY A 125 -15.07 10.01 3.17
CA GLY A 125 -16.15 10.69 3.88
C GLY A 125 -17.30 11.12 2.96
N SER A 126 -18.53 10.80 3.33
CA SER A 126 -19.75 11.21 2.65
C SER A 126 -19.97 12.72 2.81
N SER A 127 -20.03 13.46 1.69
CA SER A 127 -20.03 14.93 1.65
C SER A 127 -21.33 15.62 2.11
N GLY A 128 -22.24 14.94 2.81
CA GLY A 128 -23.58 15.48 3.08
C GLY A 128 -24.15 15.33 4.50
N ARG A 129 -23.48 14.65 5.43
CA ARG A 129 -24.17 14.20 6.68
C ARG A 129 -23.44 14.49 7.99
N PHE A 130 -22.31 15.17 7.95
CA PHE A 130 -21.43 15.22 9.10
C PHE A 130 -21.54 16.57 9.85
N ASN A 131 -22.46 16.65 10.81
CA ASN A 131 -22.53 17.75 11.78
C ASN A 131 -21.87 17.29 13.09
N GLY A 132 -20.58 17.62 13.26
CA GLY A 132 -19.76 17.42 14.47
C GLY A 132 -20.41 16.60 15.59
N PHE A 133 -20.17 15.29 15.60
CA PHE A 133 -20.70 14.39 16.62
C PHE A 133 -19.68 14.23 17.76
N GLU A 134 -20.14 14.33 19.01
CA GLU A 134 -19.32 14.03 20.21
C GLU A 134 -19.09 12.53 20.40
N TYR A 135 -19.93 11.68 19.80
CA TYR A 135 -19.83 10.22 19.87
C TYR A 135 -20.09 9.59 18.51
N VAL A 136 -19.32 8.56 18.18
CA VAL A 136 -19.38 7.84 16.91
C VAL A 136 -19.81 6.41 17.21
N ASP A 137 -21.04 6.07 16.85
CA ASP A 137 -21.52 4.68 16.84
C ASP A 137 -21.43 4.05 15.44
N GLU A 138 -21.76 2.77 15.33
CA GLU A 138 -21.69 2.03 14.07
C GLU A 138 -22.66 2.57 13.00
N GLU A 139 -23.83 3.07 13.39
CA GLU A 139 -24.86 3.54 12.46
C GLU A 139 -24.44 4.87 11.85
N LEU A 140 -23.99 5.80 12.69
CA LEU A 140 -23.42 7.07 12.27
C LEU A 140 -22.25 6.89 11.29
N MET A 141 -21.44 5.86 11.52
CA MET A 141 -20.31 5.50 10.66
C MET A 141 -20.74 5.08 9.26
N ARG A 142 -21.83 4.31 9.14
CA ARG A 142 -22.38 3.94 7.83
C ARG A 142 -22.91 5.15 7.07
N GLU A 143 -23.40 6.16 7.79
CA GLU A 143 -23.82 7.42 7.17
C GLU A 143 -22.65 8.33 6.79
N ALA A 144 -21.57 8.24 7.54
CA ALA A 144 -20.40 9.10 7.43
C ALA A 144 -19.43 8.70 6.33
N LEU A 145 -19.38 7.41 5.99
CA LEU A 145 -18.41 6.84 5.07
C LEU A 145 -19.08 6.21 3.87
N ASP A 146 -18.52 6.46 2.70
CA ASP A 146 -18.78 5.72 1.49
C ASP A 146 -17.64 4.73 1.23
N VAL A 147 -18.00 3.50 0.84
CA VAL A 147 -17.08 2.46 0.39
C VAL A 147 -17.21 2.29 -1.11
N TYR A 148 -16.11 2.48 -1.81
CA TYR A 148 -16.01 2.19 -3.23
C TYR A 148 -15.17 0.94 -3.46
N VAL A 149 -15.67 0.02 -4.26
CA VAL A 149 -14.95 -1.20 -4.66
C VAL A 149 -14.75 -1.17 -6.17
N SER A 150 -13.51 -1.13 -6.62
CA SER A 150 -13.13 -1.29 -8.01
C SER A 150 -12.59 -2.69 -8.22
N VAL A 151 -13.20 -3.46 -9.12
CA VAL A 151 -12.73 -4.79 -9.51
C VAL A 151 -12.40 -4.80 -10.99
N GLY A 152 -11.25 -5.34 -11.36
CA GLY A 152 -10.84 -5.48 -12.76
C GLY A 152 -10.03 -6.75 -12.99
N CYS A 153 -9.95 -7.19 -14.24
CA CYS A 153 -9.11 -8.34 -14.60
C CYS A 153 -7.63 -8.05 -14.32
N TYR A 154 -6.92 -9.05 -13.79
CA TYR A 154 -5.51 -9.02 -13.51
C TYR A 154 -4.84 -10.26 -14.09
N VAL A 155 -3.79 -10.06 -14.87
CA VAL A 155 -2.92 -11.15 -15.35
C VAL A 155 -1.62 -11.08 -14.55
N PRO A 156 -1.31 -12.08 -13.71
CA PRO A 156 -0.04 -12.14 -13.01
C PRO A 156 1.12 -12.07 -14.00
N ARG A 157 2.05 -11.15 -13.77
CA ARG A 157 3.28 -11.09 -14.59
C ARG A 157 4.14 -12.31 -14.27
N ALA A 158 4.70 -12.93 -15.31
CA ALA A 158 5.71 -13.97 -15.13
C ALA A 158 6.93 -13.37 -14.42
N PHE A 159 7.34 -14.03 -13.35
CA PHE A 159 8.60 -13.76 -12.67
C PHE A 159 9.72 -14.48 -13.43
N ASP A 160 10.97 -14.02 -13.32
CA ASP A 160 12.17 -14.62 -13.93
C ASP A 160 12.45 -14.33 -15.42
N VAL A 161 11.91 -13.24 -15.97
CA VAL A 161 12.39 -12.73 -17.27
C VAL A 161 13.72 -12.00 -17.08
N ARG A 162 14.82 -12.63 -17.49
CA ARG A 162 16.16 -12.02 -17.45
C ARG A 162 16.15 -10.65 -18.14
N GLY A 163 16.59 -9.61 -17.42
CA GLY A 163 16.63 -8.22 -17.92
C GLY A 163 15.47 -7.34 -17.47
N ASN A 164 14.46 -7.86 -16.77
CA ASN A 164 13.35 -7.06 -16.20
C ASN A 164 13.66 -6.41 -14.84
N GLY A 165 14.94 -6.23 -14.50
CA GLY A 165 15.33 -5.52 -13.27
C GLY A 165 14.84 -4.08 -13.29
N ALA A 166 14.34 -3.59 -12.16
CA ALA A 166 13.98 -2.19 -12.01
C ALA A 166 15.23 -1.31 -12.13
N ARG A 167 15.12 -0.21 -12.86
CA ARG A 167 16.13 0.85 -12.93
C ARG A 167 15.63 2.01 -12.09
N LEU A 168 16.43 2.43 -11.13
CA LEU A 168 16.00 3.31 -10.05
C LEU A 168 16.65 4.69 -10.19
N ALA A 169 15.92 5.74 -9.81
CA ALA A 169 16.50 7.06 -9.56
C ALA A 169 15.90 7.67 -8.30
N VAL A 170 16.70 8.41 -7.55
CA VAL A 170 16.25 9.10 -6.33
C VAL A 170 15.62 10.43 -6.73
N VAL A 171 14.42 10.72 -6.23
CA VAL A 171 13.72 11.99 -6.48
C VAL A 171 12.72 12.31 -5.38
N GLY A 172 12.69 13.58 -4.99
CA GLY A 172 11.64 14.14 -4.14
C GLY A 172 11.63 13.61 -2.71
N GLN A 173 10.88 14.32 -1.88
CA GLN A 173 10.72 14.00 -0.48
C GLN A 173 9.72 12.86 -0.26
N GLY A 174 9.75 12.29 0.93
CA GLY A 174 8.75 11.35 1.42
C GLY A 174 7.35 11.97 1.50
N ARG A 175 6.39 11.12 1.87
CA ARG A 175 4.97 11.51 1.94
C ARG A 175 4.63 12.18 3.25
N ASP A 176 3.75 13.17 3.20
CA ASP A 176 3.02 13.61 4.39
C ASP A 176 2.13 12.46 4.89
N VAL A 177 2.04 12.28 6.21
CA VAL A 177 1.23 11.22 6.84
C VAL A 177 1.53 9.82 6.25
N ALA A 178 2.82 9.51 6.05
CA ALA A 178 3.27 8.30 5.36
C ALA A 178 2.71 6.98 5.92
N ASN A 179 2.36 6.95 7.22
CA ASN A 179 1.78 5.78 7.87
C ASN A 179 0.38 5.40 7.34
N ALA A 180 -0.32 6.30 6.64
CA ALA A 180 -1.61 6.04 6.02
C ALA A 180 -1.50 5.89 4.49
N LYS A 181 -2.27 4.98 3.90
CA LYS A 181 -2.41 4.90 2.44
C LYS A 181 -3.65 5.67 1.98
N TYR A 182 -3.42 6.85 1.43
CA TYR A 182 -4.47 7.76 0.99
C TYR A 182 -4.36 8.10 -0.50
N SER A 183 -5.50 8.34 -1.12
CA SER A 183 -5.65 8.46 -2.58
C SER A 183 -4.98 9.72 -3.14
N ASP A 184 -4.93 10.81 -2.38
CA ASP A 184 -4.23 12.05 -2.76
C ASP A 184 -2.75 11.83 -3.12
N TRP A 185 -2.09 10.81 -2.57
CA TRP A 185 -0.72 10.46 -2.96
C TRP A 185 -0.61 10.14 -4.47
N VAL A 186 -1.67 9.61 -5.09
CA VAL A 186 -1.73 9.38 -6.55
C VAL A 186 -1.60 10.69 -7.31
N ARG A 187 -2.22 11.77 -6.82
CA ARG A 187 -2.12 13.10 -7.41
C ARG A 187 -0.78 13.77 -7.08
N LEU A 188 -0.34 13.68 -5.82
CA LEU A 188 0.88 14.33 -5.31
C LEU A 188 2.17 13.79 -5.93
N ARG A 189 2.21 12.51 -6.32
CA ARG A 189 3.41 11.94 -6.95
C ARG A 189 3.55 12.24 -8.44
N LYS A 190 2.52 12.72 -9.14
CA LYS A 190 2.59 13.01 -10.59
C LYS A 190 3.71 13.96 -10.98
N PRO A 191 3.95 15.09 -10.27
CA PRO A 191 5.10 15.94 -10.56
C PRO A 191 6.43 15.20 -10.41
N LEU A 192 6.55 14.28 -9.45
CA LEU A 192 7.75 13.44 -9.28
C LEU A 192 7.92 12.46 -10.44
N GLU A 193 6.84 11.78 -10.84
CA GLU A 193 6.83 10.86 -11.99
C GLU A 193 7.23 11.55 -13.30
N LYS A 194 6.91 12.84 -13.47
CA LYS A 194 7.36 13.66 -14.62
C LYS A 194 8.86 13.92 -14.65
N LEU A 195 9.55 13.83 -13.51
CA LEU A 195 11.01 13.95 -13.42
C LEU A 195 11.73 12.65 -13.74
N ARG A 196 11.00 11.53 -13.93
CA ARG A 196 11.58 10.21 -14.16
C ARG A 196 12.37 10.18 -15.48
N PRO A 197 13.69 9.90 -15.45
CA PRO A 197 14.46 9.71 -16.67
C PRO A 197 13.89 8.57 -17.54
N PRO A 198 14.00 8.62 -18.88
CA PRO A 198 13.39 7.61 -19.77
C PRO A 198 13.84 6.17 -19.51
N SER A 199 15.06 5.97 -19.03
CA SER A 199 15.57 4.64 -18.68
C SER A 199 15.04 4.16 -17.33
N VAL A 200 14.64 5.04 -16.42
CA VAL A 200 14.25 4.68 -15.05
C VAL A 200 12.83 4.11 -15.02
N THR A 201 12.64 3.01 -14.30
CA THR A 201 11.35 2.32 -14.17
C THR A 201 10.65 2.62 -12.85
N GLU A 202 11.39 2.98 -11.80
CA GLU A 202 10.85 3.33 -10.47
C GLU A 202 11.67 4.46 -9.84
N LEU A 203 10.98 5.30 -9.06
CA LEU A 203 11.55 6.44 -8.37
C LEU A 203 11.63 6.16 -6.87
N LEU A 204 12.77 6.44 -6.26
CA LEU A 204 13.00 6.32 -4.83
C LEU A 204 12.89 7.69 -4.16
N LEU A 205 12.20 7.76 -3.02
CA LEU A 205 12.02 8.98 -2.25
C LEU A 205 13.15 9.12 -1.22
N SER A 206 13.58 10.36 -0.98
CA SER A 206 14.56 10.71 0.05
C SER A 206 14.34 12.14 0.53
N ASN A 207 14.39 12.36 1.85
CA ASN A 207 14.16 13.68 2.43
C ASN A 207 15.37 14.61 2.32
N ASP A 208 16.57 14.03 2.27
CA ASP A 208 17.87 14.73 2.31
C ASP A 208 18.80 14.35 1.15
N GLY A 209 18.43 13.35 0.34
CA GLY A 209 19.26 12.80 -0.73
C GLY A 209 20.20 11.68 -0.29
N ASP A 210 20.39 11.50 1.02
CA ASP A 210 21.33 10.56 1.63
C ASP A 210 20.64 9.35 2.25
N HIS A 211 19.38 9.46 2.66
CA HIS A 211 18.63 8.36 3.25
C HIS A 211 17.46 7.97 2.34
N ILE A 212 17.51 6.76 1.80
CA ILE A 212 16.45 6.20 0.98
C ILE A 212 15.31 5.74 1.88
N LEU A 213 14.10 6.18 1.55
CA LEU A 213 12.88 5.83 2.25
C LEU A 213 12.20 4.63 1.59
N GLU A 214 11.50 4.88 0.49
CA GLU A 214 10.68 3.92 -0.24
C GLU A 214 10.52 4.38 -1.69
N GLY A 215 9.90 3.58 -2.55
CA GLY A 215 9.52 4.00 -3.89
C GLY A 215 8.22 4.80 -3.93
N CYS A 216 7.87 5.37 -5.09
CA CYS A 216 6.61 6.09 -5.25
C CYS A 216 5.38 5.21 -4.99
N VAL A 217 5.46 3.91 -5.27
CA VAL A 217 4.36 2.95 -5.04
C VAL A 217 4.80 1.65 -4.37
N THR A 218 6.07 1.52 -3.99
CA THR A 218 6.66 0.29 -3.44
C THR A 218 7.41 0.58 -2.15
N ASN A 219 7.46 -0.38 -1.22
CA ASN A 219 8.52 -0.35 -0.22
C ASN A 219 9.84 -0.83 -0.83
N PHE A 220 10.96 -0.49 -0.20
CA PHE A 220 12.29 -0.78 -0.73
C PHE A 220 13.11 -1.59 0.26
N PHE A 221 13.83 -2.58 -0.26
CA PHE A 221 14.74 -3.44 0.49
C PHE A 221 16.09 -3.52 -0.22
N VAL A 222 17.16 -3.52 0.56
CA VAL A 222 18.52 -3.76 0.09
C VAL A 222 19.03 -5.04 0.75
N VAL A 223 19.68 -5.91 -0.02
CA VAL A 223 20.46 -7.01 0.55
C VAL A 223 21.91 -6.57 0.53
N CYS A 224 22.56 -6.60 1.69
CA CYS A 224 23.95 -6.25 1.90
C CYS A 224 24.73 -7.49 2.33
N ARG A 225 25.97 -7.67 1.88
CA ARG A 225 26.88 -8.64 2.45
C ARG A 225 27.52 -8.02 3.68
N LYS A 226 27.55 -8.76 4.79
CA LYS A 226 28.25 -8.32 6.00
C LYS A 226 29.75 -8.42 5.75
N ASP A 227 30.46 -7.29 5.79
CA ASP A 227 31.92 -7.30 5.70
C ASP A 227 32.52 -7.87 6.99
N ASN A 228 33.51 -8.76 6.84
CA ASN A 228 34.18 -9.44 7.96
C ASN A 228 35.05 -8.50 8.81
N ASP A 229 35.27 -7.24 8.40
CA ASP A 229 36.27 -6.35 9.01
C ASP A 229 35.76 -5.54 10.21
N GLU A 230 34.44 -5.46 10.46
CA GLU A 230 33.93 -4.92 11.73
C GLU A 230 34.16 -5.87 12.92
N ALA A 231 34.64 -7.10 12.68
CA ALA A 231 34.97 -8.07 13.72
C ALA A 231 36.35 -7.88 14.38
N LYS A 232 37.03 -6.74 14.18
CA LYS A 232 38.33 -6.44 14.82
C LYS A 232 38.27 -5.47 16.00
N GLY A 233 37.09 -4.95 16.35
CA GLY A 233 36.91 -4.10 17.53
C GLY A 233 35.88 -4.68 18.48
N THR A 234 36.34 -5.43 19.48
CA THR A 234 35.55 -5.88 20.65
C THR A 234 34.31 -6.73 20.37
N CYS A 235 34.47 -8.06 20.36
CA CYS A 235 33.65 -9.01 21.13
C CYS A 235 34.24 -10.43 20.97
N LEU A 236 34.93 -10.88 22.02
CA LEU A 236 35.16 -12.30 22.26
C LEU A 236 33.81 -12.94 22.61
N HIS A 237 33.49 -14.08 22.00
CA HIS A 237 32.24 -14.85 22.08
C HIS A 237 31.06 -14.41 21.19
N ASP A 238 31.10 -14.82 19.92
CA ASP A 238 29.93 -15.34 19.20
C ASP A 238 30.40 -16.14 17.96
N GLN A 239 30.95 -17.33 18.20
CA GLN A 239 31.44 -18.24 17.15
C GLN A 239 30.33 -18.95 16.34
N ASN A 240 29.10 -18.44 16.32
CA ASN A 240 27.98 -19.12 15.66
C ASN A 240 27.10 -18.25 14.74
N ASN A 241 27.48 -17.00 14.43
CA ASN A 241 26.66 -16.14 13.58
C ASN A 241 27.07 -16.28 12.09
N THR A 242 26.62 -17.37 11.45
CA THR A 242 26.89 -17.81 10.06
C THR A 242 26.24 -16.97 8.96
N CYS A 243 25.68 -15.80 9.29
CA CYS A 243 24.85 -15.02 8.40
C CYS A 243 25.70 -14.02 7.58
N ALA A 244 26.04 -14.39 6.34
CA ALA A 244 26.86 -13.56 5.44
C ALA A 244 26.11 -12.34 4.85
N PHE A 245 24.78 -12.31 4.93
CA PHE A 245 23.96 -11.25 4.37
C PHE A 245 23.06 -10.57 5.41
N GLU A 246 22.65 -9.36 5.12
CA GLU A 246 21.67 -8.56 5.87
C GLU A 246 20.67 -7.98 4.88
N VAL A 247 19.39 -7.98 5.23
CA VAL A 247 18.34 -7.28 4.49
C VAL A 247 18.00 -5.99 5.24
N GLN A 248 18.14 -4.85 4.58
CA GLN A 248 17.85 -3.53 5.13
C GLN A 248 16.59 -2.94 4.49
N THR A 249 15.82 -2.18 5.26
CA THR A 249 14.69 -1.38 4.78
C THR A 249 14.52 -0.15 5.66
N ALA A 250 13.97 0.93 5.12
CA ALA A 250 13.74 2.13 5.93
C ALA A 250 12.75 1.82 7.06
N PRO A 251 13.00 2.35 8.26
CA PRO A 251 12.13 2.14 9.40
C PRO A 251 10.89 3.04 9.29
N ILE A 252 9.77 2.62 9.89
CA ILE A 252 8.47 3.30 9.72
C ILE A 252 8.52 4.74 10.27
N GLN A 253 9.29 4.98 11.34
CA GLN A 253 9.46 6.32 11.91
C GLN A 253 10.13 7.32 10.96
N ASP A 254 10.84 6.86 9.91
CA ASP A 254 11.46 7.74 8.92
C ASP A 254 10.44 8.24 7.87
N GLY A 255 9.16 7.86 8.01
CA GLY A 255 8.08 8.32 7.13
C GLY A 255 7.91 7.43 5.91
N VAL A 256 7.83 6.11 6.12
CA VAL A 256 7.47 5.13 5.06
C VAL A 256 6.14 4.46 5.35
N LEU A 257 5.44 4.07 4.30
CA LEU A 257 4.18 3.36 4.47
C LEU A 257 4.44 1.94 4.99
N PRO A 258 3.74 1.49 6.05
CA PRO A 258 3.76 0.10 6.48
C PRO A 258 3.01 -0.78 5.47
N GLY A 259 3.63 -1.08 4.33
CA GLY A 259 3.03 -1.90 3.28
C GLY A 259 2.86 -3.36 3.70
N ILE A 260 1.81 -4.00 3.20
CA ILE A 260 1.46 -5.39 3.56
C ILE A 260 2.56 -6.37 3.17
N ILE A 261 3.08 -6.26 1.93
CA ILE A 261 4.18 -7.12 1.47
C ILE A 261 5.45 -6.84 2.29
N ARG A 262 5.72 -5.59 2.67
CA ARG A 262 6.84 -5.26 3.55
C ARG A 262 6.71 -5.99 4.89
N GLN A 263 5.55 -5.93 5.53
CA GLN A 263 5.29 -6.64 6.78
C GLN A 263 5.47 -8.15 6.62
N ILE A 264 4.96 -8.74 5.53
CA ILE A 264 5.11 -10.18 5.29
C ILE A 264 6.57 -10.58 5.11
N VAL A 265 7.35 -9.79 4.35
CA VAL A 265 8.79 -10.02 4.21
C VAL A 265 9.46 -9.98 5.60
N MET A 266 9.13 -8.99 6.42
CA MET A 266 9.65 -8.90 7.80
C MET A 266 9.26 -10.11 8.65
N ASP A 267 7.99 -10.51 8.65
CA ASP A 267 7.50 -11.66 9.41
C ASP A 267 8.21 -12.95 8.97
N LEU A 268 8.46 -13.12 7.66
CA LEU A 268 9.19 -14.26 7.13
C LEU A 268 10.63 -14.30 7.64
N PHE A 269 11.33 -13.16 7.66
CA PHE A 269 12.68 -13.08 8.21
C PHE A 269 12.74 -13.32 9.71
N ILE A 270 11.73 -12.86 10.46
CA ILE A 270 11.65 -13.08 11.91
C ILE A 270 11.35 -14.56 12.22
N SER A 271 10.39 -15.16 11.50
CA SER A 271 9.95 -16.54 11.75
C SER A 271 10.90 -17.61 11.21
N HIS A 272 11.71 -17.28 10.20
CA HIS A 272 12.62 -18.22 9.55
C HIS A 272 14.09 -17.77 9.66
N SER A 273 14.43 -16.95 10.66
CA SER A 273 15.80 -16.43 10.85
C SER A 273 16.85 -17.53 11.01
N GLU A 274 16.45 -18.72 11.46
CA GLU A 274 17.33 -19.88 11.59
C GLU A 274 17.63 -20.57 10.24
N PHE A 275 16.73 -20.43 9.26
CA PHE A 275 16.85 -21.04 7.93
C PHE A 275 17.36 -20.06 6.86
N MET A 276 17.21 -18.76 7.10
CA MET A 276 17.67 -17.71 6.20
C MET A 276 19.09 -17.30 6.56
N SER A 277 20.01 -17.33 5.59
CA SER A 277 21.36 -16.74 5.75
C SER A 277 21.36 -15.20 5.70
N ALA A 278 20.27 -14.57 6.16
CA ALA A 278 20.11 -13.11 6.22
C ALA A 278 19.27 -12.67 7.43
N LYS A 279 19.67 -11.57 8.10
CA LYS A 279 18.88 -10.87 9.14
C LYS A 279 18.23 -9.63 8.57
N ILE A 280 17.04 -9.25 9.06
CA ILE A 280 16.38 -8.00 8.63
C ILE A 280 16.56 -6.86 9.65
N CYS A 281 16.99 -5.70 9.18
CA CYS A 281 17.24 -4.52 10.02
C CYS A 281 16.52 -3.28 9.47
N PRO A 282 15.56 -2.71 10.22
CA PRO A 282 15.00 -1.40 9.91
C PRO A 282 16.03 -0.31 10.22
N ARG A 283 16.73 0.20 9.21
CA ARG A 283 17.74 1.26 9.33
C ARG A 283 17.75 2.11 8.07
N SER A 284 18.17 3.36 8.22
CA SER A 284 18.28 4.30 7.10
C SER A 284 19.30 3.77 6.08
N MET A 285 18.93 3.78 4.80
CA MET A 285 19.72 3.19 3.71
C MET A 285 20.42 4.28 2.92
N PHE A 286 21.71 4.11 2.66
CA PHE A 286 22.52 5.12 1.95
C PHE A 286 22.65 4.82 0.46
N PRO A 287 22.56 5.84 -0.42
CA PRO A 287 22.86 5.71 -1.84
C PRO A 287 24.25 5.20 -2.13
N SER A 288 25.23 5.27 -1.24
CA SER A 288 26.59 4.76 -1.48
C SER A 288 26.72 3.23 -1.43
N LEU A 289 25.68 2.51 -0.98
CA LEU A 289 25.65 1.04 -0.89
C LEU A 289 25.39 0.33 -2.26
N GLN A 290 25.63 1.02 -3.38
CA GLN A 290 25.20 0.64 -4.76
C GLN A 290 25.91 -0.55 -5.42
N GLN A 291 26.48 -1.50 -4.66
CA GLN A 291 27.08 -2.69 -5.28
C GLN A 291 26.35 -3.99 -4.99
N GLU A 292 25.06 -3.97 -4.66
CA GLU A 292 24.33 -5.21 -4.35
C GLU A 292 22.91 -5.28 -4.92
N LYS A 293 22.46 -6.52 -5.16
CA LYS A 293 21.25 -6.87 -5.92
C LYS A 293 20.00 -6.36 -5.18
N PHE A 294 19.19 -5.57 -5.90
CA PHE A 294 17.93 -5.03 -5.38
C PHE A 294 16.79 -6.06 -5.48
N PHE A 295 15.94 -6.10 -4.44
CA PHE A 295 14.70 -6.88 -4.45
C PHE A 295 13.50 -5.93 -4.36
N GLU A 296 12.65 -5.93 -5.39
CA GLU A 296 11.43 -5.12 -5.42
C GLU A 296 10.30 -5.90 -4.73
N ALA A 297 9.79 -5.39 -3.59
CA ALA A 297 8.63 -5.95 -2.93
C ALA A 297 7.34 -5.29 -3.46
N PHE A 298 6.52 -6.11 -4.09
CA PHE A 298 5.42 -5.74 -4.99
C PHE A 298 4.32 -4.84 -4.38
N SER A 299 3.97 -3.78 -5.12
CA SER A 299 2.59 -3.27 -5.26
C SER A 299 2.31 -2.96 -6.74
N ASN A 300 2.57 -3.92 -7.64
CA ASN A 300 2.45 -3.72 -9.09
C ASN A 300 1.02 -3.89 -9.64
N VAL A 301 -0.02 -3.60 -8.83
CA VAL A 301 -1.40 -3.59 -9.33
C VAL A 301 -1.70 -2.34 -10.16
N HIS A 302 -0.93 -1.26 -9.99
CA HIS A 302 -1.18 0.02 -10.68
C HIS A 302 -0.31 0.30 -11.91
N ARG A 303 0.64 -0.57 -12.29
CA ARG A 303 1.55 -0.34 -13.44
C ARG A 303 0.97 -0.69 -14.82
N SER A 304 -0.33 -0.97 -14.91
CA SER A 304 -0.99 -1.27 -16.19
C SER A 304 -2.38 -0.66 -16.25
N CYS A 305 -2.45 0.66 -16.44
CA CYS A 305 -3.53 1.40 -17.10
C CYS A 305 -2.92 2.70 -17.62
#